data_AF-A0A9P7HV20-F1
#
_entry.id   AF-A0A9P7HV20-F1
#
_cell.length_a   1.000
_cell.length_b   1.000
_cell.length_c   1.000
_cell.angle_alpha   90.00
_cell.angle_beta   90.00
_cell.angle_gamma   90.00
#
_symmetry.space_group_name_H-M   'P 1'
#
loop_
_entity.id
_entity.type
_entity.pdbx_description
1 polymer ?
#
loop_
_entity_poly.entity_id
_entity_poly.type
_entity_poly.pdbx_seq_one_letter_code
_entity_poly.pdbx_strand_id
1 'polypeptide(L)'
;MVPTGKHVQEVYVGQDKSVLSALKAMSQDQRAVTLCIDQSTIEQSVSKAVALQLRQVGADLVDAPVSGGVIGAEKGTLDIMVGGSKTSYNRSVPVLQAMARKVTF
;
A
#
# COMPACT_ATOMS: atom_id res chain seq x y z
N MET A 1 -0.19 -19.62 -0.23
CA MET A 1 -1.20 -18.96 0.63
C MET A 1 -1.07 -17.47 0.39
N VAL A 2 -2.18 -16.75 0.17
CA VAL A 2 -2.14 -15.28 0.03
C VAL A 2 -2.07 -14.61 1.41
N PRO A 3 -1.53 -13.38 1.53
CA PRO A 3 -1.54 -12.62 2.78
C PRO A 3 -2.96 -12.45 3.34
N THR A 4 -3.06 -12.24 4.66
CA THR A 4 -4.33 -11.97 5.38
C THR A 4 -4.23 -10.60 6.05
N GLY A 5 -5.35 -10.05 6.51
CA GLY A 5 -5.35 -8.79 7.27
C GLY A 5 -4.39 -8.80 8.46
N LYS A 6 -4.26 -9.95 9.16
CA LYS A 6 -3.30 -10.11 10.26
C LYS A 6 -1.85 -9.96 9.79
N HIS A 7 -1.49 -10.55 8.64
CA HIS A 7 -0.15 -10.40 8.08
C HIS A 7 0.15 -8.93 7.73
N VAL A 8 -0.82 -8.22 7.15
CA VAL A 8 -0.68 -6.79 6.82
C VAL A 8 -0.51 -5.95 8.09
N GLN A 9 -1.31 -6.21 9.13
CA GLN A 9 -1.15 -5.54 10.42
C GLN A 9 0.23 -5.76 11.03
N GLU A 10 0.73 -7.00 11.02
CA GLU A 10 2.05 -7.32 11.57
C GLU A 10 3.16 -6.58 10.81
N VAL A 11 3.14 -6.61 9.48
CA VAL A 11 4.15 -5.94 8.63
C VAL A 11 4.12 -4.43 8.82
N TYR A 12 2.94 -3.82 8.82
CA TYR A 12 2.84 -2.37 8.85
C TYR A 12 2.94 -1.77 10.24
N VAL A 13 2.29 -2.39 11.23
CA VAL A 13 2.08 -1.81 12.57
C VAL A 13 2.37 -2.80 13.71
N GLY A 14 3.08 -3.90 13.41
CA GLY A 14 3.55 -4.85 14.41
C GLY A 14 4.44 -4.21 15.49
N GLN A 15 4.52 -4.87 16.64
CA GLN A 15 5.18 -4.34 17.84
C GLN A 15 6.71 -4.27 17.72
N ASP A 16 7.32 -5.17 16.94
CA ASP A 16 8.78 -5.23 16.74
C ASP A 16 9.23 -4.40 15.51
N LYS A 17 9.78 -5.07 14.48
CA LYS A 17 10.20 -4.46 13.23
C LYS A 17 8.99 -4.32 12.31
N SER A 18 8.53 -3.10 12.09
CA SER A 18 7.40 -2.80 11.21
C SER A 18 7.71 -1.60 10.31
N VAL A 19 6.87 -1.41 9.28
CA VAL A 19 6.95 -0.20 8.44
C VAL A 19 6.74 1.04 9.30
N LEU A 20 5.82 1.01 10.27
CA LEU A 20 5.59 2.11 11.19
C LEU A 20 6.82 2.44 12.04
N SER A 21 7.53 1.44 12.56
CA SER A 21 8.76 1.69 13.35
C SER A 21 9.86 2.31 12.47
N ALA A 22 9.99 1.85 11.22
CA ALA A 22 10.92 2.44 10.25
C ALA A 22 10.55 3.89 9.91
N LEU A 23 9.27 4.19 9.64
CA LEU A 23 8.79 5.54 9.38
C LEU A 23 9.09 6.50 10.56
N LYS A 24 8.86 6.05 11.79
CA LYS A 24 9.15 6.84 13.00
C LYS A 24 10.63 7.20 13.15
N ALA A 25 11.54 6.38 12.62
CA ALA A 25 12.98 6.64 12.63
C ALA A 25 13.45 7.62 11.53
N MET A 26 12.61 7.90 10.52
CA MET A 26 12.91 8.87 9.47
C MET A 26 12.70 10.32 9.94
N SER A 27 13.22 11.29 9.20
CA SER A 27 12.84 12.70 9.40
C SER A 27 11.39 12.97 8.96
N GLN A 28 10.82 14.09 9.42
CA GLN A 28 9.46 14.50 9.04
C GLN A 28 9.32 14.67 7.52
N ASP A 29 10.30 15.30 6.87
CA ASP A 29 10.28 15.56 5.43
C ASP A 29 10.31 14.26 4.63
N GLN A 30 11.12 13.30 5.08
CA GLN A 30 11.17 11.96 4.47
C GLN A 30 9.83 11.23 4.58
N ARG A 31 9.17 11.29 5.75
CA ARG A 31 7.84 10.69 5.92
C ARG A 31 6.79 11.36 5.03
N ALA A 32 6.80 12.68 4.94
CA ALA A 32 5.84 13.44 4.14
C ALA A 32 5.85 13.04 2.65
N VAL A 33 7.02 12.67 2.12
CA VAL A 33 7.17 12.20 0.74
C VAL A 33 7.08 10.68 0.58
N THR A 34 6.94 9.93 1.67
CA THR A 34 6.79 8.47 1.62
C THR A 34 5.34 8.10 1.33
N LEU A 35 5.14 7.16 0.41
CA LEU A 35 3.85 6.56 0.11
C LEU A 35 3.98 5.05 0.18
N CYS A 36 3.25 4.43 1.10
CA CYS A 36 3.10 2.99 1.16
C CYS A 36 2.01 2.54 0.18
N ILE A 37 2.26 1.44 -0.54
CA ILE A 37 1.31 0.84 -1.47
C ILE A 37 1.13 -0.61 -1.02
N ASP A 38 -0.04 -0.94 -0.47
CA ASP A 38 -0.36 -2.33 -0.12
C ASP A 38 -1.11 -3.00 -1.28
N GLN A 39 -0.64 -4.15 -1.75
CA GLN A 39 -1.28 -4.90 -2.84
C GLN A 39 -1.97 -6.18 -2.35
N SER A 40 -2.11 -6.33 -1.03
CA SER A 40 -2.77 -7.49 -0.44
C SER A 40 -4.28 -7.39 -0.67
N THR A 41 -4.92 -8.52 -0.95
CA THR A 41 -6.39 -8.58 -0.98
C THR A 41 -6.90 -8.88 0.42
N ILE A 42 -7.28 -7.83 1.17
CA ILE A 42 -7.71 -7.91 2.56
C ILE A 42 -9.01 -7.14 2.81
N GLU A 43 -9.51 -7.20 4.04
CA GLU A 43 -10.67 -6.43 4.47
C GLU A 43 -10.37 -4.92 4.47
N GLN A 44 -11.29 -4.13 3.91
CA GLN A 44 -11.17 -2.67 3.85
C GLN A 44 -10.97 -2.03 5.23
N SER A 45 -11.56 -2.61 6.29
CA SER A 45 -11.43 -2.11 7.66
C SER A 45 -9.99 -2.18 8.15
N VAL A 46 -9.27 -3.26 7.81
CA VAL A 46 -7.86 -3.44 8.18
C VAL A 46 -6.99 -2.44 7.42
N SER A 47 -7.17 -2.32 6.10
CA SER A 47 -6.41 -1.38 5.28
C SER A 47 -6.59 0.07 5.76
N LYS A 48 -7.84 0.48 6.07
CA LYS A 48 -8.14 1.80 6.65
C LYS A 48 -7.48 2.02 8.01
N ALA A 49 -7.51 1.02 8.90
CA ALA A 49 -6.91 1.12 10.23
C ALA A 49 -5.38 1.27 10.17
N VAL A 50 -4.73 0.55 9.25
CA VAL A 50 -3.28 0.69 9.01
C VAL A 50 -2.97 2.07 8.43
N ALA A 51 -3.70 2.49 7.39
CA ALA A 51 -3.49 3.80 6.77
C ALA A 51 -3.62 4.95 7.78
N LEU A 52 -4.57 4.86 8.72
CA LEU A 52 -4.73 5.86 9.78
C LEU A 52 -3.47 5.99 10.65
N GLN A 53 -2.86 4.88 11.05
CA GLN A 53 -1.65 4.89 11.88
C GLN A 53 -0.44 5.47 11.14
N LEU A 54 -0.31 5.19 9.84
CA LEU A 54 0.76 5.76 9.02
C LEU A 54 0.58 7.28 8.83
N ARG A 55 -0.66 7.74 8.66
CA ARG A 55 -1.00 9.17 8.59
C ARG A 55 -0.71 9.93 9.87
N GLN A 56 -0.89 9.30 11.04
CA GLN A 56 -0.56 9.91 12.33
C GLN A 56 0.93 10.24 12.47
N VAL A 57 1.81 9.52 11.78
CA VAL A 57 3.25 9.84 11.75
C VAL A 57 3.64 10.70 10.55
N GLY A 58 2.71 11.05 9.67
CA GLY A 58 2.96 11.93 8.51
C GLY A 58 3.35 11.23 7.22
N ALA A 59 3.19 9.90 7.13
CA ALA A 59 3.26 9.16 5.87
C ALA A 59 1.84 8.87 5.33
N ASP A 60 1.71 8.28 4.15
CA ASP A 60 0.41 7.86 3.62
C ASP A 60 0.44 6.43 3.08
N LEU A 61 -0.75 5.84 2.93
CA LEU A 61 -0.96 4.50 2.37
C LEU A 61 -2.11 4.52 1.36
N VAL A 62 -1.90 3.82 0.25
CA VAL A 62 -2.98 3.40 -0.66
C VAL A 62 -3.18 1.89 -0.61
N ASP A 63 -4.44 1.50 -0.68
CA ASP A 63 -4.89 0.12 -0.81
C ASP A 63 -5.00 -0.20 -2.29
N ALA A 64 -4.17 -1.08 -2.84
CA ALA A 64 -4.05 -1.34 -4.26
C ALA A 64 -4.10 -2.85 -4.60
N PRO A 65 -5.14 -3.59 -4.19
CA PRO A 65 -5.29 -5.00 -4.51
C PRO A 65 -5.23 -5.25 -6.02
N VAL A 66 -4.72 -6.43 -6.38
CA VAL A 66 -4.42 -6.79 -7.77
C VAL A 66 -5.21 -8.01 -8.24
N SER A 67 -5.53 -8.03 -9.53
CA SER A 67 -6.10 -9.17 -10.25
C SER A 67 -5.24 -9.51 -11.48
N GLY A 68 -5.24 -10.78 -11.89
CA GLY A 68 -4.46 -11.27 -13.03
C GLY A 68 -3.49 -12.42 -12.70
N GLY A 69 -3.32 -12.74 -11.42
CA GLY A 69 -2.51 -13.87 -10.96
C GLY A 69 -1.02 -13.75 -11.33
N VAL A 70 -0.30 -14.86 -11.18
CA VAL A 70 1.15 -14.92 -11.44
C VAL A 70 1.47 -14.54 -12.88
N ILE A 71 0.71 -15.06 -13.85
CA ILE A 71 0.91 -14.77 -15.28
C ILE A 71 0.71 -13.27 -15.58
N GLY A 72 -0.30 -12.65 -14.98
CA GLY A 72 -0.53 -11.21 -15.14
C GLY A 72 0.59 -10.37 -14.55
N ALA A 73 1.15 -10.78 -13.40
CA ALA A 73 2.29 -10.11 -12.79
C ALA A 73 3.56 -10.25 -13.65
N GLU A 74 3.88 -11.46 -14.12
CA GLU A 74 5.04 -11.72 -14.98
C GLU A 74 4.98 -10.93 -16.30
N LYS A 75 3.78 -10.73 -16.84
CA LYS A 75 3.56 -9.99 -18.10
C LYS A 75 3.38 -8.49 -17.91
N GLY A 76 3.34 -7.99 -16.67
CA GLY A 76 3.02 -6.59 -16.39
C GLY A 76 1.61 -6.18 -16.83
N THR A 77 0.65 -7.11 -16.79
CA THR A 77 -0.73 -6.90 -17.25
C THR A 77 -1.74 -7.02 -16.12
N LEU A 78 -1.36 -6.70 -14.87
CA LEU A 78 -2.29 -6.70 -13.74
C LEU A 78 -3.40 -5.66 -13.93
N ASP A 79 -4.55 -5.94 -13.33
CA ASP A 79 -5.58 -4.94 -13.10
C ASP A 79 -5.51 -4.54 -11.61
N ILE A 80 -5.38 -3.25 -11.34
CA ILE A 80 -5.14 -2.71 -9.98
C ILE A 80 -6.22 -1.69 -9.65
N MET A 81 -6.84 -1.84 -8.48
CA MET A 81 -7.89 -0.95 -7.97
C MET A 81 -7.38 -0.21 -6.74
N VAL A 82 -7.20 1.11 -6.83
CA VAL A 82 -6.49 1.90 -5.83
C VAL A 82 -7.45 2.71 -4.95
N GLY A 83 -7.64 2.29 -3.71
CA GLY A 83 -8.29 3.06 -2.67
C GLY A 83 -7.34 4.04 -1.97
N GLY A 84 -7.78 5.28 -1.78
CA GLY A 84 -7.02 6.30 -1.04
C GLY A 84 -7.46 7.72 -1.36
N SER A 85 -6.59 8.69 -1.09
CA SER A 85 -6.81 10.07 -1.54
C SER A 85 -6.48 10.21 -3.04
N LYS A 86 -7.08 11.18 -3.73
CA LYS A 86 -6.77 11.43 -5.15
C LYS A 86 -5.30 11.81 -5.36
N THR A 87 -4.72 12.54 -4.41
CA THR A 87 -3.29 12.89 -4.42
C THR A 87 -2.42 11.64 -4.36
N SER A 88 -2.73 10.70 -3.49
CA SER A 88 -1.95 9.47 -3.32
C SER A 88 -2.16 8.48 -4.46
N TYR A 89 -3.36 8.45 -5.05
CA TYR A 89 -3.59 7.78 -6.33
C TYR A 89 -2.69 8.34 -7.43
N ASN A 90 -2.68 9.64 -7.65
CA ASN A 90 -1.86 10.26 -8.69
C ASN A 90 -0.36 9.97 -8.48
N ARG A 91 0.10 9.89 -7.22
CA ARG A 91 1.47 9.52 -6.86
C ARG A 91 1.77 8.03 -7.07
N SER A 92 0.80 7.13 -6.89
CA SER A 92 1.01 5.68 -7.05
C SER A 92 0.96 5.23 -8.50
N VAL A 93 0.15 5.89 -9.35
CA VAL A 93 -0.06 5.52 -10.76
C VAL A 93 1.25 5.28 -11.53
N PRO A 94 2.27 6.17 -11.50
CA PRO A 94 3.50 5.96 -12.25
C PRO A 94 4.24 4.67 -11.88
N VAL A 95 4.15 4.25 -10.62
CA VAL A 95 4.77 3.01 -10.11
C VAL A 95 3.90 1.80 -10.48
N LEU A 96 2.59 1.90 -10.25
CA LEU A 96 1.64 0.81 -10.49
C LEU A 96 1.49 0.47 -11.97
N GLN A 97 1.53 1.48 -12.86
CA GLN A 97 1.37 1.30 -14.29
C GLN A 97 2.51 0.47 -14.93
N ALA A 98 3.69 0.39 -14.28
CA ALA A 98 4.80 -0.42 -14.75
C ALA A 98 4.52 -1.94 -14.72
N MET A 99 3.57 -2.38 -13.89
CA MET A 99 3.18 -3.79 -13.73
C MET A 99 1.70 -4.04 -14.09
N ALA A 100 1.00 -3.03 -14.57
CA ALA A 100 -0.43 -3.08 -14.78
C ALA A 100 -0.80 -2.70 -16.21
N ARG A 101 -1.79 -3.42 -16.75
CA ARG A 101 -2.52 -2.96 -17.93
C ARG A 101 -3.49 -1.84 -17.56
N LYS A 102 -4.09 -1.91 -16.36
CA LYS A 102 -5.12 -0.98 -15.92
C LYS A 102 -4.95 -0.63 -14.44
N VAL A 103 -4.97 0.67 -14.14
CA VAL A 103 -4.95 1.21 -12.77
C VAL A 103 -6.16 2.12 -12.57
N THR A 104 -7.12 1.71 -11.75
CA THR A 104 -8.33 2.48 -11.44
C THR A 104 -8.28 3.04 -10.02
N PHE A 105 -9.09 4.07 -9.77
CA PHE A 105 -9.32 4.68 -8.46
C PHE A 105 -10.67 4.23 -7.92
#